data_AF-A0A4P7L7V2-F1
#
_entry.id   AF-A0A4P7L7V2-F1
#
_cell.length_a   1.000
_cell.length_b   1.000
_cell.length_c   1.000
_cell.angle_alpha   90.00
_cell.angle_beta   90.00
_cell.angle_gamma   90.00
#
_symmetry.space_group_name_H-M   'P 1'
#
loop_
_entity.id
_entity.type
_entity.pdbx_description
1 polymer ?
#
loop_
_entity_poly.entity_id
_entity_poly.type
_entity_poly.pdbx_seq_one_letter_code
_entity_poly.pdbx_strand_id
1 'polypeptide(L)'
;MPHLLWPFFNNNWPLLNALFRAATRAMLQLARKQGIEIGIFCALHTYGRQLNQHPHVHVSVTRGGLDSKHSVWRNLFFKKRMSKKSGEGLLSDYCVTVMI
;
A
#
# COMPACT_ATOMS: atom_id res chain seq x y z
N MET A 1 0.74 6.04 -10.18
CA MET A 1 0.62 5.46 -11.51
C MET A 1 1.03 6.44 -12.58
N PRO A 2 2.10 6.15 -13.34
CA PRO A 2 2.42 6.86 -14.58
C PRO A 2 1.21 6.89 -15.50
N HIS A 3 0.90 8.07 -16.02
CA HIS A 3 -0.27 8.30 -16.88
C HIS A 3 -0.27 7.42 -18.14
N LEU A 4 0.91 7.04 -18.64
CA LEU A 4 1.10 6.13 -19.78
C LEU A 4 0.43 4.76 -19.58
N LEU A 5 0.28 4.32 -18.33
CA LEU A 5 -0.31 3.02 -18.04
C LEU A 5 -1.84 3.09 -17.88
N TRP A 6 -2.46 4.27 -17.72
CA TRP A 6 -3.91 4.35 -17.46
C TRP A 6 -4.76 3.66 -18.54
N PRO A 7 -4.50 3.84 -19.84
CA PRO A 7 -5.29 3.16 -20.88
C PRO A 7 -5.17 1.62 -20.79
N PHE A 8 -4.01 1.10 -20.40
CA PHE A 8 -3.76 -0.33 -20.30
C PHE A 8 -4.67 -1.01 -19.24
N PHE A 9 -4.81 -0.39 -18.07
CA PHE A 9 -5.67 -0.91 -17.01
C PHE A 9 -7.15 -0.61 -17.27
N ASN A 10 -7.48 0.54 -17.85
CA ASN A 10 -8.86 0.89 -18.15
C ASN A 10 -9.48 -0.04 -19.21
N ASN A 11 -8.69 -0.45 -20.19
CA ASN A 11 -9.14 -1.35 -21.25
C ASN A 11 -9.11 -2.82 -20.85
N ASN A 12 -8.49 -3.16 -19.70
CA ASN A 12 -8.37 -4.53 -19.22
C ASN A 12 -8.34 -4.55 -17.68
N TRP A 13 -9.53 -4.44 -17.10
CA TRP A 13 -9.77 -4.43 -15.66
C TRP A 13 -9.17 -5.60 -14.88
N PRO A 14 -9.15 -6.85 -15.40
CA PRO A 14 -8.44 -7.95 -14.74
C PRO A 14 -6.97 -7.67 -14.40
N LEU A 15 -6.30 -6.77 -15.13
CA LEU A 15 -4.93 -6.38 -14.83
C LEU A 15 -4.79 -5.59 -13.53
N LEU A 16 -5.85 -4.98 -13.02
CA LEU A 16 -5.84 -4.32 -11.71
C LEU A 16 -5.47 -5.30 -10.60
N ASN A 17 -5.76 -6.60 -10.76
CA ASN A 17 -5.28 -7.65 -9.85
C ASN A 17 -3.75 -7.71 -9.77
N ALA A 18 -3.04 -7.39 -10.86
CA ALA A 18 -1.57 -7.31 -10.85
C ALA A 18 -1.09 -6.12 -10.01
N LEU A 19 -1.84 -5.01 -9.98
CA LEU A 19 -1.55 -3.85 -9.12
C LEU A 19 -1.67 -4.23 -7.64
N PHE A 20 -2.77 -4.89 -7.26
CA PHE A 20 -2.94 -5.44 -5.90
C PHE A 20 -1.81 -6.41 -5.54
N ARG A 21 -1.50 -7.39 -6.40
CA ARG A 21 -0.45 -8.38 -6.16
C ARG A 21 0.92 -7.72 -6.01
N ALA A 22 1.25 -6.73 -6.83
CA ALA A 22 2.51 -6.02 -6.74
C ALA A 22 2.63 -5.26 -5.41
N ALA A 23 1.57 -4.54 -5.02
CA ALA A 23 1.55 -3.76 -3.79
C ALA A 23 1.60 -4.63 -2.53
N THR A 24 0.79 -5.69 -2.45
CA THR A 24 0.82 -6.63 -1.31
C THR A 24 2.12 -7.40 -1.24
N ARG A 25 2.70 -7.81 -2.38
CA ARG A 25 4.00 -8.52 -2.41
C ARG A 25 5.11 -7.66 -1.82
N ALA A 26 5.14 -6.36 -2.10
CA ALA A 26 6.13 -5.44 -1.53
C ALA A 26 6.02 -5.37 0.00
N MET A 27 4.79 -5.25 0.53
CA MET A 27 4.54 -5.20 1.97
C MET A 27 4.88 -6.53 2.65
N LEU A 28 4.47 -7.67 2.07
CA LEU A 28 4.79 -8.99 2.61
C LEU A 28 6.30 -9.29 2.57
N GLN A 29 7.02 -8.82 1.54
CA GLN A 29 8.48 -8.93 1.51
C GLN A 29 9.13 -8.16 2.66
N LEU A 30 8.63 -6.97 2.99
CA LEU A 30 9.14 -6.22 4.14
C LEU A 30 8.83 -6.92 5.46
N ALA A 31 7.59 -7.38 5.66
CA ALA A 31 7.17 -8.08 6.87
C ALA A 31 7.98 -9.36 7.11
N ARG A 32 8.23 -10.14 6.04
CA ARG A 32 9.10 -11.32 6.09
C ARG A 32 10.52 -11.00 6.54
N LYS A 33 11.11 -9.89 6.08
CA LYS A 33 12.45 -9.45 6.55
C LYS A 33 12.47 -9.12 8.04
N GLN A 34 11.33 -8.76 8.62
CA GLN A 34 11.17 -8.45 10.04
C GLN A 34 10.70 -9.66 10.86
N GLY A 35 10.41 -10.80 10.21
CA GLY A 35 9.94 -12.01 10.87
C GLY A 35 8.54 -11.89 11.49
N ILE A 36 7.68 -11.05 10.90
CA ILE A 36 6.32 -10.79 11.39
C ILE A 36 5.26 -11.05 10.31
N GLU A 37 4.07 -11.42 10.75
CA GLU A 37 2.87 -11.55 9.94
C GLU A 37 1.97 -10.32 10.14
N ILE A 38 1.76 -9.59 9.04
CA ILE A 38 0.99 -8.34 9.03
C ILE A 38 -0.40 -8.55 8.42
N GLY A 39 -1.37 -7.78 8.90
CA GLY A 39 -2.65 -7.60 8.22
C GLY A 39 -2.52 -6.57 7.10
N ILE A 40 -3.14 -6.84 5.96
CA ILE A 40 -3.15 -5.93 4.80
C ILE A 40 -4.58 -5.75 4.30
N PHE A 41 -5.00 -4.51 4.14
CA PHE A 41 -6.25 -4.12 3.49
C PHE A 41 -5.95 -3.27 2.26
N CYS A 42 -6.53 -3.61 1.11
CA CYS A 42 -6.32 -2.86 -0.12
C CYS A 42 -7.63 -2.33 -0.69
N ALA A 43 -7.64 -1.07 -1.13
CA ALA A 43 -8.77 -0.43 -1.80
C ALA A 43 -8.34 0.11 -3.17
N LEU A 44 -9.13 -0.17 -4.20
CA LEU A 44 -8.94 0.38 -5.54
C LEU A 44 -9.70 1.71 -5.67
N HIS A 45 -9.02 2.73 -6.18
CA HIS A 45 -9.63 3.95 -6.66
C HIS A 45 -9.33 4.12 -8.15
N THR A 46 -10.38 4.25 -8.95
CA THR A 46 -10.27 4.33 -10.41
C THR A 46 -10.27 5.75 -10.95
N TYR A 47 -10.86 6.69 -10.20
CA TYR A 47 -11.00 8.09 -10.59
C TYR A 47 -10.28 9.02 -9.63
N GLY A 48 -9.68 10.07 -10.18
CA GLY A 48 -9.12 11.17 -9.42
C GLY A 48 -10.19 12.18 -8.99
N ARG A 49 -9.77 13.24 -8.28
CA ARG A 49 -10.66 14.31 -7.80
C ARG A 49 -11.44 15.02 -8.91
N GLN A 50 -10.86 15.11 -10.11
CA GLN A 50 -11.49 15.74 -11.27
C GLN A 50 -12.27 14.73 -12.13
N LEU A 51 -12.53 13.52 -11.62
CA LEU A 51 -13.14 12.40 -12.34
C LEU A 51 -12.37 11.96 -13.60
N ASN A 52 -11.11 12.37 -13.71
CA ASN A 52 -10.18 11.83 -14.69
C ASN A 52 -9.77 10.41 -14.28
N GLN A 53 -9.53 9.55 -15.27
CA GLN A 53 -9.04 8.20 -15.02
C GLN A 53 -7.70 8.25 -14.31
N HIS A 54 -7.65 7.63 -13.13
CA HIS A 54 -6.47 7.60 -12.30
C HIS A 54 -6.48 6.33 -11.44
N PRO A 55 -6.39 5.13 -12.05
CA PRO A 55 -6.37 3.88 -11.28
C PRO A 55 -5.17 3.86 -10.33
N HIS A 56 -5.44 3.65 -9.04
CA HIS A 56 -4.43 3.46 -8.00
C HIS A 56 -4.99 2.61 -6.86
N VAL A 57 -4.11 1.96 -6.11
CA VAL A 57 -4.49 1.14 -4.96
C VAL A 57 -3.95 1.76 -3.68
N HIS A 58 -4.83 1.94 -2.70
CA HIS A 58 -4.48 2.23 -1.32
C HIS A 58 -4.23 0.92 -0.59
N VAL A 59 -3.11 0.83 0.11
CA VAL A 59 -2.74 -0.33 0.92
C VAL A 59 -2.60 0.14 2.36
N SER A 60 -3.54 -0.27 3.22
CA SER A 60 -3.40 -0.14 4.66
C SER A 60 -2.74 -1.39 5.22
N VAL A 61 -1.76 -1.19 6.10
CA VAL A 61 -1.05 -2.28 6.77
C VAL A 61 -1.17 -2.08 8.27
N THR A 62 -1.34 -3.17 9.02
CA THR A 62 -1.30 -3.12 10.48
C THR A 62 0.03 -2.51 10.96
N ARG A 63 0.02 -1.78 12.09
CA ARG A 63 1.20 -1.12 12.68
C ARG A 63 2.25 -2.10 13.25
N GLY A 64 2.13 -3.36 12.91
CA GLY A 64 2.84 -4.46 13.50
C GLY A 64 2.22 -5.76 13.04
N GLY A 65 2.73 -6.85 13.59
CA GLY A 65 2.31 -8.18 13.22
C GLY A 65 2.65 -9.18 14.30
N LEU A 66 2.10 -10.38 14.18
CA LEU A 66 2.46 -11.49 15.03
C LEU A 66 3.83 -12.03 14.61
N ASP A 67 4.63 -12.52 15.56
CA ASP A 67 5.85 -13.25 15.23
C ASP A 67 5.53 -14.63 14.62
N SER A 68 6.55 -15.35 14.12
CA SER A 68 6.34 -16.66 13.46
C SER A 68 5.73 -17.75 14.35
N LYS A 69 5.68 -17.53 15.68
CA LYS A 69 5.03 -18.43 16.65
C LYS A 69 3.63 -17.97 17.02
N HIS A 70 3.16 -16.86 16.47
CA HIS A 70 1.88 -16.23 16.76
C HIS A 70 1.66 -15.92 18.26
N SER A 71 2.74 -15.70 19.01
CA SER A 71 2.68 -15.54 20.47
C SER A 71 2.89 -14.10 20.92
N VAL A 72 3.60 -13.29 20.12
CA VAL A 72 3.94 -11.91 20.48
C VAL A 72 3.67 -10.96 19.32
N TRP A 73 2.99 -9.85 19.62
CA TRP A 73 2.86 -8.73 18.69
C TRP A 73 4.15 -7.91 18.63
N ARG A 74 4.63 -7.64 17.43
CA ARG A 74 5.82 -6.82 17.16
C ARG A 74 5.44 -5.63 16.29
N ASN A 75 5.91 -4.45 16.67
CA ASN A 75 5.64 -3.22 15.95
C ASN A 75 6.44 -3.13 14.65
N LEU A 76 5.82 -2.61 13.59
CA LEU A 76 6.42 -2.32 12.29
C LEU A 76 6.38 -0.81 12.06
N PHE A 77 7.55 -0.21 11.86
CA PHE A 77 7.67 1.22 11.59
C PHE A 77 8.26 1.47 10.21
N PHE A 78 7.58 2.32 9.43
CA PHE A 78 8.10 2.84 8.18
C PHE A 78 8.76 4.19 8.44
N LYS A 79 10.08 4.28 8.22
CA LYS A 79 10.77 5.57 8.33
C LYS A 79 10.33 6.45 7.16
N LYS A 80 9.56 7.52 7.44
CA LYS A 80 9.25 8.54 6.43
C LYS A 80 10.57 9.12 5.93
N ARG A 81 10.88 8.98 4.64
CA ARG A 81 11.89 9.86 4.02
C ARG A 81 11.30 11.26 4.09
N MET A 82 11.96 12.16 4.82
CA MET A 82 11.55 13.57 4.95
C MET A 82 11.51 14.21 3.56
N SER A 83 10.34 14.22 2.92
CA SER A 83 10.05 15.14 1.84
C SER A 83 9.56 16.43 2.49
N LYS A 84 10.28 17.53 2.28
CA LYS A 84 9.88 18.86 2.73
C LYS A 84 8.58 19.25 2.01
N LYS A 85 7.43 18.91 2.59
CA LYS A 85 6.17 19.68 2.47
C LYS A 85 5.11 19.09 3.41
N SER A 86 4.56 20.01 4.20
CA SER A 86 3.31 19.98 4.98
C SER A 86 3.11 18.94 6.08
N GLY A 87 2.99 19.46 7.31
CA GLY A 87 1.94 19.09 8.26
C GLY A 87 2.27 17.94 9.20
N GLU A 88 2.36 18.28 10.48
CA GLU A 88 2.49 17.35 11.60
C GLU A 88 1.33 16.34 11.64
N GLY A 89 1.65 15.11 12.03
CA GLY A 89 0.70 14.02 12.18
C GLY A 89 1.43 12.69 12.28
N LEU A 90 1.71 12.23 13.50
CA LEU A 90 1.92 10.81 13.76
C LEU A 90 0.60 10.09 13.44
N LEU A 91 0.42 9.68 12.18
CA LEU A 91 -0.79 9.01 11.74
C LEU A 91 -0.82 7.59 12.34
N SER A 92 -1.94 7.30 13.01
CA SER A 92 -2.18 6.10 13.80
C SER A 92 -2.15 4.81 12.96
N ASP A 93 -2.64 4.85 11.72
CA ASP A 93 -2.72 3.70 10.82
C ASP A 93 -2.19 4.09 9.44
N TYR A 94 -1.16 3.40 8.95
CA TYR A 94 -0.50 3.79 7.71
C TYR A 94 -1.26 3.24 6.50
N CYS A 95 -2.12 4.08 5.92
CA CYS A 95 -2.58 3.91 4.54
C CYS A 95 -1.43 4.31 3.60
N VAL A 96 -0.64 3.33 3.17
CA VAL A 96 0.34 3.52 2.11
C VAL A 96 -0.40 3.56 0.78
N THR A 97 -0.47 4.74 0.17
CA THR A 97 -0.96 4.83 -1.20
C THR A 97 0.13 4.34 -2.13
N VAL A 98 -0.07 3.15 -2.69
CA VAL A 98 0.87 2.59 -3.67
C VAL A 98 0.38 3.02 -5.05
N MET A 99 0.88 4.17 -5.47
CA MET A 99 0.69 4.69 -6.82
C MET A 99 1.72 4.06 -7.77
N ILE A 100 1.68 2.74 -7.99
CA ILE A 100 2.48 2.11 -9.07
C ILE A 100 2.03 2.64 -10.41
#